data_AF-A0A946E7X7-F1
#
_entry.id   AF-A0A946E7X7-F1
#
_cell.length_a   1.000
_cell.length_b   1.000
_cell.length_c   1.000
_cell.angle_alpha   90.00
_cell.angle_beta   90.00
_cell.angle_gamma   90.00
#
_symmetry.space_group_name_H-M   'P 1'
#
loop_
_entity.id
_entity.type
_entity.pdbx_description
1 polymer ?
#
loop_
_entity_poly.entity_id
_entity_poly.type
_entity_poly.pdbx_seq_one_letter_code
_entity_poly.pdbx_strand_id
1 'polypeptide(L)'
;MESLDENQLGDKIKLVVPYKESYIKTPFNVWKFSFIGYLVLGAITGLIMLYAEFIMMPSYSASDADWDSYYNSYRTMATFAQMSLVLGVVAFILSIIFALILLFRNWKVIGSAKDLSAASAGQAVGFLFIPIFSVYWIFIAHWKLSEGQEKFISQSGITTSNSPKKGVALAYCICTLVPYLGQAAAWLVLGPIKEVNQKNVSLDIIRASNG
;
A
#
# COMPACT_ATOMS: atom_id res chain seq x y z
N MET A 1 -10.40 -2.60 -51.71
CA MET A 1 -9.72 -2.38 -50.42
C MET A 1 -10.80 -2.48 -49.37
N GLU A 2 -10.73 -3.56 -48.59
CA GLU A 2 -11.69 -4.02 -47.59
C GLU A 2 -12.21 -2.90 -46.69
N SER A 3 -13.53 -2.75 -46.67
CA SER A 3 -14.25 -2.19 -45.54
C SER A 3 -13.96 -3.08 -44.33
N LEU A 4 -13.06 -2.64 -43.45
CA LEU A 4 -12.81 -3.25 -42.16
C LEU A 4 -14.13 -3.22 -41.37
N ASP A 5 -14.76 -4.38 -41.40
CA ASP A 5 -15.93 -4.86 -40.69
C ASP A 5 -16.13 -4.18 -39.32
N GLU A 6 -17.12 -3.29 -39.23
CA GLU A 6 -17.63 -2.73 -37.96
C GLU A 6 -18.13 -3.83 -37.00
N ASN A 7 -18.24 -5.10 -37.43
CA ASN A 7 -18.54 -6.26 -36.57
C ASN A 7 -17.35 -6.85 -35.81
N GLN A 8 -16.12 -6.34 -35.99
CA GLN A 8 -14.99 -6.72 -35.12
C GLN A 8 -14.89 -5.84 -33.86
N LEU A 9 -15.80 -4.89 -33.67
CA LEU A 9 -15.95 -4.17 -32.40
C LEU A 9 -16.64 -5.12 -31.40
N GLY A 10 -15.84 -6.05 -30.88
CA GLY A 10 -16.23 -7.07 -29.92
C GLY A 10 -17.16 -6.49 -28.87
N ASP A 11 -18.30 -7.15 -28.71
CA ASP A 11 -19.38 -6.90 -27.75
C ASP A 11 -18.89 -6.08 -26.54
N LYS A 12 -19.18 -4.77 -26.53
CA LYS A 12 -18.78 -3.89 -25.43
C LYS A 12 -19.36 -4.49 -24.15
N ILE A 13 -18.49 -5.05 -23.31
CA ILE A 13 -18.88 -5.75 -22.08
C ILE A 13 -19.84 -4.82 -21.30
N LYS A 14 -21.09 -5.26 -21.11
CA LYS A 14 -22.08 -4.49 -20.34
C LYS A 14 -21.54 -4.30 -18.92
N LEU A 15 -21.16 -3.06 -18.65
CA LEU A 15 -20.45 -2.57 -17.48
C LEU A 15 -21.38 -2.38 -16.29
N VAL A 16 -21.65 -3.46 -15.57
CA VAL A 16 -22.29 -3.35 -14.26
C VAL A 16 -21.37 -3.97 -13.22
N VAL A 17 -20.51 -3.15 -12.60
CA VAL A 17 -19.84 -3.52 -11.35
C VAL A 17 -20.84 -3.33 -10.20
N PRO A 18 -21.17 -4.39 -9.44
CA PRO A 18 -22.18 -4.33 -8.37
C PRO A 18 -21.63 -3.69 -7.08
N TYR A 19 -20.71 -2.72 -7.19
CA TYR A 19 -19.98 -2.14 -6.07
C TYR A 19 -20.29 -0.65 -5.92
N LYS A 20 -20.46 -0.22 -4.67
CA LYS A 20 -20.58 1.21 -4.30
C LYS A 20 -19.19 1.80 -4.06
N GLU A 21 -19.04 3.11 -4.17
CA GLU A 21 -17.76 3.80 -3.88
C GLU A 21 -17.24 3.54 -2.46
N SER A 22 -18.14 3.34 -1.48
CA SER A 22 -17.80 3.00 -0.10
C SER A 22 -17.02 1.69 0.02
N TYR A 23 -17.18 0.78 -0.94
CA TYR A 23 -16.44 -0.48 -0.99
C TYR A 23 -14.93 -0.25 -1.04
N ILE A 24 -14.46 0.79 -1.73
CA ILE A 24 -13.03 1.10 -1.83
C ILE A 24 -12.62 2.20 -0.84
N LYS A 25 -13.46 3.21 -0.60
CA LYS A 25 -13.11 4.37 0.25
C LYS A 25 -12.92 4.01 1.72
N THR A 26 -13.77 3.17 2.30
CA THR A 26 -13.71 2.84 3.73
C THR A 26 -12.39 2.18 4.14
N PRO A 27 -11.95 1.06 3.53
CA PRO A 27 -10.68 0.44 3.88
C PRO A 27 -9.48 1.34 3.55
N PHE A 28 -9.60 2.19 2.53
CA PHE A 28 -8.54 3.14 2.18
C PHE A 28 -8.30 4.19 3.26
N ASN A 29 -9.38 4.72 3.84
CA ASN A 29 -9.26 5.69 4.92
C ASN A 29 -8.60 5.05 6.15
N VAL A 30 -9.00 3.83 6.52
CA VAL A 30 -8.39 3.12 7.66
C VAL A 30 -6.93 2.80 7.41
N TRP A 31 -6.60 2.34 6.20
CA TRP A 31 -5.22 2.13 5.76
C TRP A 31 -4.37 3.41 5.90
N LYS A 32 -4.89 4.54 5.38
CA LYS A 32 -4.22 5.85 5.43
C LYS A 32 -3.94 6.29 6.87
N PHE A 33 -4.93 6.22 7.76
CA PHE A 33 -4.75 6.62 9.16
C PHE A 33 -3.78 5.69 9.89
N SER A 34 -3.85 4.39 9.65
CA SER A 34 -2.92 3.42 10.24
C SER A 34 -1.48 3.67 9.78
N PHE A 35 -1.29 3.95 8.48
CA PHE A 35 0.01 4.27 7.91
C PHE A 35 0.59 5.57 8.50
N ILE A 36 -0.21 6.64 8.57
CA ILE A 36 0.22 7.91 9.19
C ILE A 36 0.55 7.70 10.68
N GLY A 37 -0.28 6.95 11.40
CA GLY A 37 -0.05 6.64 12.81
C GLY A 37 1.28 5.92 13.04
N TYR A 38 1.61 4.94 12.20
CA TYR A 38 2.91 4.26 12.21
C TYR A 38 4.08 5.25 12.03
N LEU A 39 4.01 6.15 11.03
CA LEU A 39 5.07 7.12 10.77
C LEU A 39 5.27 8.09 11.93
N VAL A 40 4.17 8.58 12.51
CA VAL A 40 4.21 9.52 13.63
C VAL A 40 4.79 8.86 14.88
N LEU A 41 4.31 7.66 15.24
CA LEU A 41 4.81 6.93 16.40
C LEU A 41 6.28 6.56 16.24
N GLY A 42 6.69 6.10 15.06
CA GLY A 42 8.10 5.80 14.77
C GLY A 42 9.00 7.04 14.88
N ALA A 43 8.56 8.18 14.37
CA ALA A 43 9.31 9.45 14.49
C ALA A 43 9.43 9.90 15.96
N ILE A 44 8.34 9.81 16.74
CA ILE A 44 8.34 10.14 18.17
C ILE A 44 9.31 9.23 18.93
N THR A 45 9.25 7.91 18.70
CA THR A 45 10.18 6.95 19.32
C THR A 45 11.64 7.30 19.01
N GLY A 46 11.94 7.64 17.75
CA GLY A 46 13.29 8.04 17.33
C GLY A 46 13.76 9.32 18.00
N LEU A 47 12.90 10.33 18.12
CA LEU A 47 13.22 11.59 18.80
C LEU A 47 13.47 11.41 20.30
N ILE A 48 12.69 10.56 20.98
CA ILE A 48 12.89 10.24 22.40
C ILE A 48 14.26 9.58 22.62
N MET A 49 14.63 8.64 21.74
CA MET A 49 15.92 7.96 21.80
C MET A 49 17.09 8.94 21.57
N LEU A 50 17.00 9.78 20.53
CA LEU A 50 18.03 10.80 20.25
C LEU A 50 18.16 11.81 21.39
N TYR A 51 17.04 12.26 21.97
CA TYR A 51 17.03 13.15 23.12
C TYR A 51 17.74 12.52 24.32
N ALA A 52 17.41 11.25 24.62
CA ALA A 52 18.00 10.51 25.73
C ALA A 52 19.53 10.38 25.57
N GLU A 53 20.02 10.18 24.35
CA GLU A 53 21.45 10.04 24.07
C GLU A 53 22.20 11.38 24.11
N PHE A 54 21.66 12.43 23.48
CA PHE A 54 22.38 13.70 23.28
C PHE A 54 22.42 14.59 24.53
N ILE A 55 21.36 14.61 25.35
CA ILE A 55 21.26 15.56 26.46
C ILE A 55 21.77 14.95 27.78
N MET A 56 21.65 13.63 27.94
CA MET A 56 22.00 12.99 29.20
C MET A 56 23.50 12.67 29.30
N MET A 57 24.19 12.37 28.19
CA MET A 57 25.63 12.05 28.22
C MET A 57 26.56 13.23 28.58
N PRO A 58 26.33 14.48 28.12
CA PRO A 58 27.25 15.59 28.41
C PRO A 58 27.04 16.25 29.78
N SER A 59 25.90 16.00 30.44
CA SER A 59 25.48 16.74 31.65
C SER A 59 26.15 16.25 32.94
N TYR A 60 26.89 15.14 32.89
CA TYR A 60 27.54 14.53 34.04
C TYR A 60 29.07 14.57 33.87
N SER A 61 29.69 15.66 34.34
CA SER A 61 31.14 15.71 34.52
C SER A 61 31.56 14.63 35.53
N ALA A 62 32.56 13.82 35.16
CA ALA A 62 32.93 12.56 35.81
C ALA A 62 33.33 12.62 37.31
N SER A 63 33.37 13.80 37.94
CA SER A 63 33.78 13.94 39.35
C SER A 63 32.65 13.80 40.38
N ASP A 64 31.39 14.11 40.04
CA ASP A 64 30.24 14.13 40.98
C ASP A 64 28.96 13.51 40.38
N ALA A 65 29.11 12.60 39.42
CA ALA A 65 27.98 12.08 38.67
C ALA A 65 27.16 11.03 39.44
N ASP A 66 25.92 11.39 39.80
CA ASP A 66 24.90 10.46 40.29
C ASP A 66 24.38 9.59 39.14
N TRP A 67 25.11 8.51 38.89
CA TRP A 67 24.77 7.50 37.89
C TRP A 67 23.43 6.81 38.13
N ASP A 68 22.93 6.76 39.37
CA ASP A 68 21.64 6.15 39.69
C ASP A 68 20.48 7.04 39.19
N SER A 69 20.56 8.34 39.42
CA SER A 69 19.61 9.32 38.87
C SER A 69 19.61 9.31 37.34
N TYR A 70 20.81 9.27 36.73
CA TYR A 70 20.98 9.12 35.28
C TYR A 70 20.31 7.85 34.74
N TYR A 71 20.64 6.70 35.32
CA TYR A 71 20.15 5.40 34.88
C TYR A 71 18.63 5.27 35.04
N ASN A 72 18.07 5.76 36.16
CA ASN A 72 16.62 5.77 36.38
C ASN A 72 15.88 6.65 35.35
N SER A 73 16.45 7.80 35.02
CA SER A 73 15.87 8.71 34.03
C SER A 73 15.95 8.12 32.62
N TYR A 74 17.10 7.57 32.22
CA TYR A 74 17.27 6.84 30.96
C TYR A 74 16.30 5.66 30.84
N ARG A 75 16.17 4.83 31.88
CA ARG A 75 15.26 3.68 31.91
C ARG A 75 13.80 4.09 31.71
N THR A 76 13.40 5.20 32.31
CA THR A 76 12.05 5.74 32.18
C THR A 76 11.77 6.17 30.75
N MET A 77 12.68 6.92 30.13
CA MET A 77 12.56 7.34 28.72
C MET A 77 12.58 6.14 27.76
N ALA A 78 13.45 5.17 28.01
CA ALA A 78 13.54 3.94 27.23
C ALA A 78 12.23 3.14 27.31
N THR A 79 11.56 3.11 28.45
CA THR A 79 10.26 2.44 28.61
C THR A 79 9.17 3.13 27.78
N PHE A 80 9.12 4.46 27.75
CA PHE A 80 8.21 5.20 26.87
C PHE A 80 8.51 4.98 25.38
N ALA A 81 9.79 4.93 25.01
CA ALA A 81 10.21 4.61 23.66
C ALA A 81 9.79 3.17 23.27
N GLN A 82 9.91 2.19 24.17
CA GLN A 82 9.46 0.82 23.93
C GLN A 82 7.94 0.72 23.76
N MET A 83 7.16 1.41 24.62
CA MET A 83 5.70 1.43 24.49
C MET A 83 5.23 2.05 23.18
N SER A 84 5.85 3.17 22.77
CA SER A 84 5.55 3.82 21.48
C SER A 84 5.95 2.93 20.28
N LEU A 85 7.06 2.21 20.39
CA LEU A 85 7.47 1.24 19.38
C LEU A 85 6.46 0.11 19.21
N VAL A 86 5.96 -0.47 20.31
CA VAL A 86 4.93 -1.52 20.27
C VAL A 86 3.67 -1.02 19.57
N LEU A 87 3.20 0.19 19.90
CA LEU A 87 2.06 0.80 19.23
C LEU A 87 2.33 1.06 17.74
N GLY A 88 3.54 1.50 17.40
CA GLY A 88 3.98 1.68 16.01
C GLY A 88 3.94 0.37 15.22
N VAL A 89 4.43 -0.73 15.80
CA VAL A 89 4.39 -2.07 15.18
C VAL A 89 2.96 -2.52 14.94
N VAL A 90 2.05 -2.30 15.90
CA VAL A 90 0.62 -2.62 15.72
C VAL A 90 0.02 -1.80 14.57
N ALA A 91 0.29 -0.50 14.52
CA ALA A 91 -0.17 0.38 13.44
C ALA A 91 0.38 -0.05 12.06
N PHE A 92 1.64 -0.51 12.02
CA PHE A 92 2.27 -1.04 10.82
C PHE A 92 1.59 -2.32 10.33
N ILE A 93 1.33 -3.27 11.23
CA ILE A 93 0.62 -4.52 10.91
C ILE A 93 -0.79 -4.21 10.39
N LEU A 94 -1.52 -3.31 11.04
CA LEU A 94 -2.83 -2.86 10.55
C LEU A 94 -2.72 -2.25 9.15
N SER A 95 -1.72 -1.42 8.89
CA SER A 95 -1.47 -0.87 7.56
C SER A 95 -1.24 -1.97 6.51
N ILE A 96 -0.47 -3.02 6.83
CA ILE A 96 -0.29 -4.17 5.92
C ILE A 96 -1.63 -4.85 5.64
N ILE A 97 -2.40 -5.17 6.68
CA ILE A 97 -3.68 -5.88 6.55
C ILE A 97 -4.63 -5.09 5.65
N PHE A 98 -4.79 -3.79 5.89
CA PHE A 98 -5.67 -2.97 5.07
C PHE A 98 -5.15 -2.77 3.64
N ALA A 99 -3.84 -2.76 3.41
CA ALA A 99 -3.27 -2.75 2.05
C ALA A 99 -3.63 -4.04 1.29
N LEU A 100 -3.57 -5.21 1.95
CA LEU A 100 -3.99 -6.48 1.35
C LEU A 100 -5.51 -6.53 1.09
N ILE A 101 -6.32 -5.95 1.97
CA ILE A 101 -7.76 -5.80 1.75
C ILE A 101 -8.03 -4.91 0.54
N LEU A 102 -7.33 -3.77 0.41
CA LEU A 102 -7.46 -2.88 -0.75
C LEU A 102 -7.08 -3.60 -2.04
N LEU A 103 -5.96 -4.32 -2.02
CA LEU A 103 -5.50 -5.14 -3.13
C LEU A 103 -6.58 -6.15 -3.55
N PHE A 104 -7.13 -6.91 -2.60
CA PHE A 104 -8.21 -7.88 -2.85
C PHE A 104 -9.42 -7.20 -3.50
N ARG A 105 -9.85 -6.06 -2.96
CA ARG A 105 -11.03 -5.33 -3.44
C ARG A 105 -10.81 -4.75 -4.84
N ASN A 106 -9.62 -4.21 -5.13
CA ASN A 106 -9.27 -3.74 -6.47
C ASN A 106 -9.29 -4.88 -7.50
N TRP A 107 -8.79 -6.06 -7.13
CA TRP A 107 -8.89 -7.25 -7.98
C TRP A 107 -10.34 -7.69 -8.22
N LYS A 108 -11.23 -7.58 -7.21
CA LYS A 108 -12.66 -7.88 -7.38
C LYS A 108 -13.36 -6.91 -8.34
N VAL A 109 -12.98 -5.63 -8.34
CA VAL A 109 -13.55 -4.61 -9.24
C VAL A 109 -13.24 -4.93 -10.71
N ILE A 110 -12.03 -5.40 -11.01
CA ILE A 110 -11.65 -5.77 -12.39
C ILE A 110 -12.17 -7.16 -12.76
N GLY A 111 -12.14 -8.09 -11.80
CA GLY A 111 -12.55 -9.48 -11.99
C GLY A 111 -14.06 -9.67 -12.22
N SER A 112 -14.88 -8.62 -12.15
CA SER A 112 -16.26 -8.66 -12.63
C SER A 112 -16.35 -8.77 -14.15
N ALA A 113 -15.30 -8.38 -14.88
CA ALA A 113 -15.20 -8.62 -16.32
C ALA A 113 -14.43 -9.93 -16.54
N LYS A 114 -15.19 -10.94 -16.97
CA LYS A 114 -14.84 -12.37 -16.94
C LYS A 114 -13.55 -12.74 -17.70
N ASP A 115 -13.10 -11.89 -18.62
CA ASP A 115 -11.97 -12.16 -19.53
C ASP A 115 -10.73 -11.30 -19.27
N LEU A 116 -10.76 -10.41 -18.27
CA LEU A 116 -9.66 -9.46 -18.00
C LEU A 116 -8.77 -9.82 -16.80
N SER A 117 -9.20 -10.78 -15.97
CA SER A 117 -8.52 -11.09 -14.73
C SER A 117 -7.45 -12.16 -14.92
N ALA A 118 -6.18 -11.77 -14.94
CA ALA A 118 -5.04 -12.70 -15.00
C ALA A 118 -4.92 -13.62 -13.78
N ALA A 119 -5.56 -13.27 -12.66
CA ALA A 119 -5.65 -14.05 -11.44
C ALA A 119 -6.96 -13.73 -10.71
N SER A 120 -7.44 -14.64 -9.84
CA SER A 120 -8.52 -14.29 -8.91
C SER A 120 -7.99 -13.42 -7.76
N ALA A 121 -8.87 -12.59 -7.18
CA ALA A 121 -8.52 -11.75 -6.03
C ALA A 121 -7.94 -12.55 -4.85
N GLY A 122 -8.43 -13.77 -4.63
CA GLY A 122 -7.92 -14.66 -3.59
C GLY A 122 -6.52 -15.21 -3.90
N GLN A 123 -6.24 -15.57 -5.16
CA GLN A 123 -4.90 -16.01 -5.58
C GLN A 123 -3.89 -14.88 -5.49
N ALA A 124 -4.27 -13.67 -5.92
CA ALA A 124 -3.39 -12.50 -5.90
C ALA A 124 -2.91 -12.14 -4.48
N VAL A 125 -3.76 -12.29 -3.47
CA VAL A 125 -3.40 -12.03 -2.06
C VAL A 125 -2.81 -13.26 -1.39
N GLY A 126 -3.39 -14.45 -1.60
CA GLY A 126 -2.97 -15.68 -0.91
C GLY A 126 -1.55 -16.11 -1.27
N PHE A 127 -1.14 -15.95 -2.52
CA PHE A 127 0.19 -16.37 -2.96
C PHE A 127 1.31 -15.39 -2.60
N LEU A 128 0.99 -14.19 -2.12
CA LEU A 128 1.98 -13.27 -1.52
C LEU A 128 2.52 -13.80 -0.20
N PHE A 129 1.79 -14.68 0.50
CA PHE A 129 2.25 -15.25 1.78
C PHE A 129 3.21 -16.42 1.63
N ILE A 130 3.40 -16.95 0.41
CA ILE A 130 4.29 -18.08 0.16
C ILE A 130 5.69 -17.53 -0.13
N PRO A 131 6.72 -17.75 0.72
CA PRO A 131 7.98 -16.99 0.66
C PRO A 131 8.66 -16.95 -0.71
N ILE A 132 8.87 -18.10 -1.36
CA ILE A 132 9.56 -18.15 -2.67
C ILE A 132 8.63 -17.70 -3.80
N PHE A 133 7.34 -18.04 -3.71
CA PHE A 133 6.37 -17.70 -4.73
C PHE A 133 6.01 -16.20 -4.69
N SER A 134 6.11 -15.56 -3.52
CA SER A 134 5.78 -14.15 -3.29
C SER A 134 6.55 -13.21 -4.22
N VAL A 135 7.79 -13.55 -4.57
CA VAL A 135 8.65 -12.79 -5.50
C VAL A 135 8.03 -12.68 -6.89
N TYR A 136 7.42 -13.76 -7.37
CA TYR A 136 6.72 -13.74 -8.66
C TYR A 136 5.34 -13.10 -8.52
N TRP A 137 4.63 -13.40 -7.43
CA TRP A 137 3.28 -12.92 -7.20
C TRP A 137 3.17 -11.45 -6.87
N ILE A 138 4.23 -10.79 -6.43
CA ILE A 138 4.22 -9.34 -6.27
C ILE A 138 4.02 -8.63 -7.61
N PHE A 139 4.60 -9.15 -8.70
CA PHE A 139 4.39 -8.63 -10.05
C PHE A 139 2.99 -8.91 -10.54
N ILE A 140 2.47 -10.12 -10.32
CA ILE A 140 1.08 -10.42 -10.68
C ILE A 140 0.14 -9.51 -9.90
N ALA A 141 0.22 -9.52 -8.57
CA ALA A 141 -0.70 -8.84 -7.68
C ALA A 141 -0.75 -7.33 -7.92
N HIS A 142 0.38 -6.67 -8.18
CA HIS A 142 0.42 -5.21 -8.31
C HIS A 142 0.53 -4.73 -9.76
N TRP A 143 1.47 -5.25 -10.54
CA TRP A 143 1.69 -4.77 -11.90
C TRP A 143 0.60 -5.26 -12.87
N LYS A 144 0.25 -6.55 -12.86
CA LYS A 144 -0.88 -7.03 -13.68
C LYS A 144 -2.23 -6.48 -13.26
N LEU A 145 -2.39 -6.05 -12.00
CA LEU A 145 -3.59 -5.32 -11.59
C LEU A 145 -3.72 -4.01 -12.37
N SER A 146 -2.67 -3.18 -12.41
CA SER A 146 -2.69 -1.92 -13.16
C SER A 146 -2.82 -2.13 -14.67
N GLU A 147 -2.27 -3.22 -15.21
CA GLU A 147 -2.52 -3.61 -16.60
C GLU A 147 -3.98 -4.03 -16.84
N GLY A 148 -4.56 -4.81 -15.93
CA GLY A 148 -5.96 -5.20 -15.97
C GLY A 148 -6.90 -4.00 -15.90
N GLN A 149 -6.58 -2.99 -15.08
CA GLN A 149 -7.35 -1.74 -15.02
C GLN A 149 -7.33 -1.01 -16.36
N GLU A 150 -6.18 -0.92 -17.02
CA GLU A 150 -6.06 -0.24 -18.31
C GLU A 150 -6.79 -0.99 -19.42
N LYS A 151 -6.63 -2.31 -19.48
CA LYS A 151 -7.39 -3.14 -20.43
C LYS A 151 -8.88 -3.00 -20.19
N PHE A 152 -9.32 -2.99 -18.93
CA PHE A 152 -10.73 -2.82 -18.57
C PHE A 152 -11.25 -1.49 -19.10
N ILE A 153 -10.53 -0.38 -18.87
CA ILE A 153 -10.89 0.95 -19.36
C ILE A 153 -10.96 0.97 -20.90
N SER A 154 -9.98 0.38 -21.58
CA SER A 154 -9.93 0.35 -23.05
C SER A 154 -11.07 -0.45 -23.67
N GLN A 155 -11.44 -1.60 -23.09
CA GLN A 155 -12.51 -2.47 -23.59
C GLN A 155 -13.89 -1.96 -23.22
N SER A 156 -14.00 -1.26 -22.09
CA SER A 156 -15.26 -0.67 -21.63
C SER A 156 -15.62 0.63 -22.34
N GLY A 157 -14.64 1.28 -22.99
CA GLY A 157 -14.83 2.60 -23.60
C GLY A 157 -15.13 3.70 -22.59
N ILE A 158 -14.77 3.50 -21.32
CA ILE A 158 -14.97 4.48 -20.24
C ILE A 158 -13.89 5.56 -20.32
N THR A 159 -14.30 6.83 -20.22
CA THR A 159 -13.36 7.93 -20.00
C THR A 159 -13.08 8.05 -18.50
N THR A 160 -11.89 7.63 -18.06
CA THR A 160 -11.45 7.84 -16.67
C THR A 160 -10.70 9.15 -16.52
N SER A 161 -10.85 9.80 -15.36
CA SER A 161 -10.05 11.00 -15.03
C SER A 161 -8.61 10.61 -14.67
N ASN A 162 -8.41 9.39 -14.16
CA ASN A 162 -7.11 8.88 -13.76
C ASN A 162 -6.65 7.75 -14.69
N SER A 163 -5.42 7.84 -15.17
CA SER A 163 -4.76 6.78 -15.95
C SER A 163 -4.04 5.78 -15.02
N PRO A 164 -4.14 4.46 -15.24
CA PRO A 164 -3.36 3.47 -14.50
C PRO A 164 -1.84 3.70 -14.65
N LYS A 165 -1.13 3.99 -13.56
CA LYS A 165 0.32 4.22 -13.56
C LYS A 165 1.08 2.90 -13.42
N LYS A 166 1.13 2.11 -14.50
CA LYS A 166 1.84 0.81 -14.57
C LYS A 166 3.30 0.90 -14.11
N GLY A 167 4.00 1.97 -14.48
CA GLY A 167 5.41 2.17 -14.13
C GLY A 167 5.65 2.29 -12.62
N VAL A 168 4.73 2.92 -11.87
CA VAL A 168 4.84 3.03 -10.41
C VAL A 168 4.60 1.66 -9.74
N ALA A 169 3.63 0.89 -10.24
CA ALA A 169 3.40 -0.47 -9.75
C ALA A 169 4.59 -1.39 -10.04
N LEU A 170 5.21 -1.28 -11.22
CA LEU A 170 6.42 -2.03 -11.57
C LEU A 170 7.62 -1.62 -10.71
N ALA A 171 7.84 -0.32 -10.54
CA ALA A 171 8.89 0.21 -9.67
C ALA A 171 8.73 -0.28 -8.23
N TYR A 172 7.49 -0.30 -7.71
CA TYR A 172 7.20 -0.88 -6.39
C TYR A 172 7.64 -2.35 -6.30
N CYS A 173 7.30 -3.17 -7.30
CA CYS A 173 7.71 -4.58 -7.34
C CYS A 173 9.24 -4.73 -7.34
N ILE A 174 9.95 -4.01 -8.22
CA ILE A 174 11.41 -4.08 -8.33
C ILE A 174 12.08 -3.62 -7.03
N CYS A 175 11.66 -2.47 -6.49
CA CYS A 175 12.22 -1.94 -5.25
C CYS A 175 11.95 -2.86 -4.06
N THR A 176 10.81 -3.55 -4.01
CA THR A 176 10.52 -4.50 -2.92
C THR A 176 11.48 -5.69 -2.89
N LEU A 177 12.07 -6.07 -4.04
CA LEU A 177 13.06 -7.14 -4.13
C LEU A 177 14.47 -6.73 -3.70
N VAL A 178 14.79 -5.45 -3.82
CA VAL A 178 16.10 -4.92 -3.42
C VAL A 178 16.10 -4.74 -1.90
N PRO A 179 16.95 -5.48 -1.15
CA PRO A 179 16.93 -5.44 0.30
C PRO A 179 17.31 -4.06 0.83
N TYR A 180 16.83 -3.74 2.02
CA TYR A 180 17.08 -2.49 2.75
C TYR A 180 16.55 -1.24 2.03
N LEU A 181 17.37 -0.57 1.22
CA LEU A 181 17.04 0.72 0.60
C LEU A 181 15.88 0.62 -0.38
N GLY A 182 15.86 -0.43 -1.20
CA GLY A 182 14.76 -0.67 -2.12
C GLY A 182 13.45 -0.91 -1.37
N GLN A 183 13.49 -1.76 -0.34
CA GLN A 183 12.32 -2.05 0.47
C GLN A 183 11.83 -0.80 1.22
N ALA A 184 12.72 0.00 1.83
CA ALA A 184 12.33 1.26 2.44
C ALA A 184 11.66 2.22 1.44
N ALA A 185 12.25 2.40 0.25
CA ALA A 185 11.68 3.24 -0.81
C ALA A 185 10.32 2.71 -1.32
N ALA A 186 10.20 1.38 -1.46
CA ALA A 186 8.97 0.73 -1.88
C ALA A 186 7.84 0.95 -0.87
N TRP A 187 8.11 0.76 0.41
CA TRP A 187 7.10 0.84 1.46
C TRP A 187 6.72 2.28 1.85
N LEU A 188 7.69 3.20 1.88
CA LEU A 188 7.46 4.57 2.31
C LEU A 188 6.97 5.50 1.19
N VAL A 189 7.45 5.30 -0.04
CA VAL A 189 7.20 6.24 -1.15
C VAL A 189 6.30 5.62 -2.20
N LEU A 190 6.74 4.50 -2.80
CA LEU A 190 6.04 3.92 -3.95
C LEU A 190 4.71 3.26 -3.55
N GLY A 191 4.65 2.67 -2.37
CA GLY A 191 3.46 2.02 -1.82
C GLY A 191 2.28 2.98 -1.75
N PRO A 192 2.37 4.11 -1.02
CA PRO A 192 1.29 5.08 -0.95
C PRO A 192 0.88 5.66 -2.31
N ILE A 193 1.83 5.96 -3.19
CA ILE A 193 1.54 6.48 -4.53
C ILE A 193 0.76 5.43 -5.34
N LYS A 194 1.19 4.17 -5.29
CA LYS A 194 0.53 3.04 -5.96
C LYS A 194 -0.89 2.84 -5.44
N GLU A 195 -1.08 2.78 -4.12
CA GLU A 195 -2.40 2.57 -3.49
C GLU A 195 -3.37 3.71 -3.83
N VAL A 196 -2.93 4.97 -3.77
CA VAL A 196 -3.76 6.13 -4.17
C VAL A 196 -4.15 6.03 -5.64
N ASN A 197 -3.20 5.70 -6.51
CA ASN A 197 -3.46 5.59 -7.95
C ASN A 197 -4.45 4.46 -8.25
N GLN A 198 -4.20 3.26 -7.74
CA GLN A 198 -5.04 2.09 -7.96
C GLN A 198 -6.45 2.31 -7.41
N LYS A 199 -6.58 2.94 -6.25
CA LYS A 199 -7.86 3.36 -5.65
C LYS A 199 -8.63 4.32 -6.55
N ASN A 200 -7.99 5.38 -7.04
CA ASN A 200 -8.64 6.40 -7.86
C ASN A 200 -9.16 5.80 -9.18
N VAL A 201 -8.35 4.95 -9.82
CA VAL A 201 -8.74 4.23 -11.04
C VAL A 201 -9.93 3.31 -10.79
N SER A 202 -9.91 2.51 -9.72
CA SER A 202 -11.05 1.63 -9.37
C SER A 202 -12.32 2.43 -9.04
N LEU A 203 -12.19 3.62 -8.44
CA LEU A 203 -13.34 4.49 -8.18
C LEU A 203 -13.92 5.07 -9.46
N ASP A 204 -13.08 5.48 -10.41
CA ASP A 204 -13.54 5.98 -11.72
C ASP A 204 -14.29 4.88 -12.49
N ILE A 205 -13.81 3.64 -12.43
CA ILE A 205 -14.51 2.46 -12.99
C ILE A 205 -15.88 2.27 -12.33
N ILE A 206 -15.94 2.33 -10.99
CA ILE A 206 -17.20 2.18 -10.24
C ILE A 206 -18.18 3.32 -10.58
N ARG A 207 -17.70 4.55 -10.74
CA ARG A 207 -18.52 5.71 -11.08
C ARG A 207 -19.11 5.59 -12.47
N ALA A 208 -18.28 5.25 -13.44
CA ALA A 208 -18.68 5.11 -14.83
C ALA A 208 -19.65 3.95 -15.07
N SER A 209 -19.70 2.97 -14.16
CA SER A 209 -20.65 1.86 -14.23
C SER A 209 -21.98 2.12 -13.51
N ASN A 210 -21.99 3.02 -12.52
CA ASN A 210 -23.19 3.39 -11.77
C ASN A 210 -23.89 4.64 -12.33
N GLY A 211 -23.28 5.35 -13.27
CA GLY A 211 -23.85 6.50 -13.97
C GLY A 211 -24.47 6.11 -15.30
#